data_AF-A0A165L6X8-F1
#
_entry.id   AF-A0A165L6X8-F1
#
_cell.length_a   1.000
_cell.length_b   1.000
_cell.length_c   1.000
_cell.angle_alpha   90.00
_cell.angle_beta   90.00
_cell.angle_gamma   90.00
#
_symmetry.space_group_name_H-M   'P 1'
#
loop_
_entity.id
_entity.type
_entity.pdbx_description
1 polymer ?
#
loop_
_entity_poly.entity_id
_entity_poly.type
_entity_poly.pdbx_seq_one_letter_code
_entity_poly.pdbx_strand_id
1 'polypeptide(L)'
;MPFPSPIPNRLPTVEVDESKNQRVFQVIGSVHAPSHREVGGRLFAELPELLASGDIKPNPVKVLPNGLEGIVDGLKELEKGVSGVKLVAKPQETA
;
A
#
# COMPACT_ATOMS: atom_id res chain seq x y z
N MET A 1 -18.71 -18.45 19.54
CA MET A 1 -19.12 -18.18 18.13
C MET A 1 -18.01 -17.37 17.49
N PRO A 2 -17.43 -17.80 16.36
CA PRO A 2 -16.40 -17.02 15.67
C PRO A 2 -17.04 -15.76 15.07
N PHE A 3 -16.30 -14.64 15.14
CA PHE A 3 -16.68 -13.38 14.51
C PHE A 3 -16.86 -13.59 12.99
N PRO A 4 -17.95 -13.13 12.36
CA PRO A 4 -18.06 -13.16 10.92
C PRO A 4 -17.00 -12.23 10.32
N SER A 5 -16.17 -12.77 9.43
CA SER A 5 -15.16 -12.02 8.69
C SER A 5 -15.84 -10.91 7.86
N PRO A 6 -15.55 -9.62 8.08
CA PRO A 6 -16.36 -8.52 7.54
C PRO A 6 -16.01 -8.12 6.09
N ILE A 7 -15.31 -8.95 5.33
CA ILE A 7 -14.88 -8.58 3.97
C ILE A 7 -15.12 -9.76 3.02
N PRO A 8 -15.96 -9.62 1.97
CA PRO A 8 -16.07 -10.63 0.94
C PRO A 8 -14.71 -10.82 0.28
N ASN A 9 -14.26 -12.07 0.21
CA ASN A 9 -13.02 -12.48 -0.45
C ASN A 9 -13.08 -12.16 -1.96
N ARG A 10 -12.85 -10.90 -2.34
CA ARG A 10 -12.68 -10.47 -3.73
C ARG A 10 -11.20 -10.50 -4.09
N LEU A 11 -10.61 -11.70 -4.10
CA LEU A 11 -9.49 -11.86 -5.02
C LEU A 11 -10.05 -11.62 -6.43
N PRO A 12 -9.37 -10.84 -7.29
CA PRO A 12 -9.81 -10.67 -8.67
C PRO A 12 -9.82 -12.05 -9.34
N THR A 13 -11.01 -12.56 -9.63
CA THR A 13 -11.20 -13.81 -10.36
C THR A 13 -11.10 -13.50 -11.85
N VAL A 14 -10.17 -14.15 -12.53
CA VAL A 14 -10.06 -14.08 -13.99
C VAL A 14 -10.78 -15.31 -14.55
N GLU A 15 -11.77 -15.09 -15.41
CA GLU A 15 -12.38 -16.17 -16.19
C GLU A 15 -11.37 -16.65 -17.24
N VAL A 16 -11.02 -17.93 -17.17
CA VAL A 16 -10.09 -18.54 -18.12
C VAL A 16 -10.87 -18.92 -19.36
N ASP A 17 -10.58 -18.23 -20.48
CA ASP A 17 -11.06 -18.62 -21.80
C ASP A 17 -10.27 -19.85 -22.28
N GLU A 18 -10.87 -21.03 -22.20
CA GLU A 18 -10.25 -22.31 -22.61
C GLU A 18 -9.93 -22.37 -24.11
N SER A 19 -10.57 -21.53 -24.94
CA SER A 19 -10.26 -21.43 -26.38
C SER A 19 -8.93 -20.70 -26.63
N LYS A 20 -8.50 -19.87 -25.68
CA LYS A 20 -7.21 -19.20 -25.71
C LYS A 20 -6.20 -20.10 -25.02
N ASN A 21 -5.18 -20.54 -25.75
CA ASN A 21 -4.06 -21.31 -25.19
C ASN A 21 -3.16 -20.42 -24.29
N GLN A 22 -3.71 -19.94 -23.18
CA GLN A 22 -3.10 -19.00 -22.26
C GLN A 22 -2.99 -19.59 -20.85
N ARG A 23 -1.96 -19.17 -20.12
CA ARG A 23 -1.74 -19.59 -18.73
C ARG A 23 -1.93 -18.39 -17.81
N VAL A 24 -2.79 -18.55 -16.81
CA VAL A 24 -3.02 -17.53 -15.78
C VAL A 24 -2.26 -17.93 -14.53
N PHE A 25 -1.47 -17.00 -13.98
CA PHE A 25 -0.74 -17.19 -12.74
C PHE A 25 -1.20 -16.15 -11.72
N GLN A 26 -1.45 -16.60 -10.49
CA GLN A 26 -1.59 -15.69 -9.36
C GLN A 26 -0.19 -15.34 -8.85
N VAL A 27 0.18 -14.06 -8.90
CA VAL A 27 1.46 -13.57 -8.41
C VAL A 27 1.24 -12.77 -7.14
N ILE A 28 2.04 -13.06 -6.10
CA ILE A 28 2.07 -12.31 -4.85
C ILE A 28 3.44 -11.65 -4.69
N GLY A 29 3.46 -10.32 -4.64
CA GLY A 29 4.67 -9.53 -4.39
C GLY A 29 4.61 -8.88 -3.01
N SER A 30 5.15 -9.55 -1.98
CA SER A 30 5.23 -8.99 -0.63
C SER A 30 6.58 -9.31 -0.01
N VAL A 31 7.28 -8.27 0.46
CA VAL A 31 8.55 -8.38 1.20
C VAL A 31 8.40 -9.10 2.54
N HIS A 32 7.16 -9.23 3.04
CA HIS A 32 6.86 -9.92 4.28
C HIS A 32 6.63 -11.43 4.10
N ALA A 33 6.47 -11.92 2.87
CA ALA A 33 6.39 -13.36 2.63
C ALA A 33 7.71 -14.03 3.00
N PRO A 34 7.71 -15.19 3.70
CA PRO A 34 8.94 -15.86 4.12
C PRO A 34 9.93 -16.11 2.98
N SER A 35 9.43 -16.51 1.80
CA SER A 35 10.22 -16.76 0.58
C SER A 35 10.88 -15.51 0.00
N HIS A 36 10.40 -14.30 0.33
CA HIS A 36 10.92 -13.04 -0.21
C HIS A 36 11.75 -12.25 0.79
N ARG A 37 11.92 -12.75 2.02
CA ARG A 37 12.50 -11.98 3.12
C ARG A 37 13.94 -11.56 2.85
N GLU A 38 14.74 -12.40 2.21
CA GLU A 38 16.12 -12.08 1.83
C GLU A 38 16.16 -10.91 0.84
N VAL A 39 15.38 -11.00 -0.24
CA VAL A 39 15.30 -9.95 -1.28
C VAL A 39 14.72 -8.66 -0.70
N GLY A 40 13.67 -8.76 0.12
CA GLY A 40 13.08 -7.61 0.80
C GLY A 40 14.04 -6.93 1.77
N GLY A 41 14.85 -7.71 2.49
CA GLY A 41 15.90 -7.18 3.37
C GLY A 41 16.94 -6.36 2.60
N ARG A 42 17.40 -6.88 1.45
CA ARG A 42 18.33 -6.15 0.56
C ARG A 42 17.70 -4.87 0.03
N LEU A 43 16.43 -4.92 -0.43
CA LEU A 43 15.71 -3.74 -0.90
C LEU A 43 15.66 -2.65 0.20
N PHE A 44 15.31 -3.00 1.44
CA PHE A 44 15.24 -2.02 2.52
C PHE A 44 16.60 -1.48 2.95
N ALA A 45 17.68 -2.26 2.80
CA ALA A 45 19.04 -1.77 3.05
C ALA A 45 19.45 -0.68 2.05
N GLU A 46 19.10 -0.84 0.77
CA GLU A 46 19.43 0.11 -0.31
C GLU A 46 18.43 1.27 -0.42
N LEU A 47 17.21 1.12 0.13
CA LEU A 47 16.13 2.09 0.00
C LEU A 47 16.52 3.53 0.38
N PRO A 48 17.29 3.80 1.45
CA PRO A 48 17.70 5.17 1.79
C PRO A 48 18.52 5.84 0.67
N GLU A 49 19.46 5.12 0.06
CA GLU A 49 20.29 5.65 -1.03
C GLU A 49 19.46 5.86 -2.29
N LEU A 50 18.59 4.91 -2.62
CA LEU A 50 17.67 5.02 -3.77
C LEU A 50 16.69 6.20 -3.63
N LEU A 51 16.28 6.53 -2.41
CA LEU A 51 15.46 7.72 -2.12
C LEU A 51 16.30 9.00 -2.23
N ALA A 52 17.55 8.98 -1.75
CA ALA A 52 18.44 10.14 -1.78
C ALA A 52 18.90 10.48 -3.21
N SER A 53 19.16 9.47 -4.04
CA SER A 53 19.51 9.63 -5.46
C SER A 53 18.31 10.04 -6.32
N GLY A 54 17.10 9.74 -5.84
CA GLY A 54 15.85 9.97 -6.58
C GLY A 54 15.54 8.90 -7.61
N ASP A 55 16.23 7.75 -7.58
CA ASP A 55 15.88 6.56 -8.36
C ASP A 55 14.52 6.00 -7.93
N ILE A 56 14.20 6.12 -6.64
CA ILE A 56 12.85 5.94 -6.10
C ILE A 56 12.33 7.31 -5.68
N LYS A 57 11.20 7.72 -6.29
CA LYS A 57 10.53 8.98 -5.97
C LYS A 57 9.26 8.71 -5.17
N PRO A 58 9.12 9.26 -3.95
CA PRO A 58 7.87 9.15 -3.21
C PRO A 58 6.77 9.97 -3.89
N ASN A 59 5.52 9.62 -3.62
CA ASN A 59 4.39 10.46 -4.00
C ASN A 59 4.48 11.83 -3.31
N PRO A 60 3.99 12.91 -3.97
CA PRO A 60 3.78 14.19 -3.32
C PRO A 60 3.00 14.06 -2.01
N VAL A 61 3.48 14.70 -0.95
CA VAL A 61 2.91 14.60 0.39
C VAL A 61 2.01 15.79 0.68
N LYS A 62 0.79 15.51 1.13
CA LYS A 62 -0.10 16.49 1.77
C LYS A 62 -0.13 16.19 3.26
N VAL A 63 0.44 17.10 4.05
CA VAL A 63 0.44 16.96 5.52
C VAL A 63 -0.94 17.34 6.05
N LEU A 64 -1.53 16.46 6.87
CA LEU A 64 -2.79 16.72 7.55
C LEU A 64 -2.55 17.57 8.80
N PRO A 65 -3.40 18.57 9.09
CA PRO A 65 -3.29 19.37 10.32
C PRO A 65 -3.77 18.58 11.54
N ASN A 66 -3.43 19.06 12.74
CA ASN A 66 -3.90 18.52 14.03
C ASN A 66 -3.38 17.11 14.35
N GLY A 67 -2.14 16.80 13.98
CA GLY A 67 -1.48 15.57 14.38
C GLY A 67 -2.30 14.29 14.16
N LEU A 68 -2.52 13.51 15.21
CA LEU A 68 -3.28 12.25 15.11
C LEU A 68 -4.77 12.49 14.87
N GLU A 69 -5.35 13.55 15.44
CA GLU A 69 -6.75 13.91 15.26
C GLU A 69 -7.08 14.18 13.78
N GLY A 70 -6.10 14.71 13.02
CA GLY A 70 -6.20 14.95 11.58
C GLY A 70 -6.50 13.74 10.72
N ILE A 71 -6.23 12.51 11.21
CA ILE A 71 -6.48 11.27 10.46
C ILE A 71 -7.96 11.12 10.12
N VAL A 72 -8.88 11.51 11.02
CA VAL A 72 -10.33 11.36 10.81
C VAL A 72 -10.80 12.14 9.59
N ASP A 73 -10.36 13.40 9.45
CA ASP A 73 -10.74 14.22 8.30
C ASP A 73 -9.96 13.83 7.04
N GLY A 74 -8.70 13.39 7.18
CA GLY A 74 -7.94 12.81 6.08
C GLY A 74 -8.60 11.57 5.47
N LEU A 75 -9.20 10.70 6.30
CA LEU A 75 -9.94 9.52 5.82
C LEU A 75 -11.21 9.92 5.06
N LYS A 76 -11.95 10.93 5.52
CA LYS A 76 -13.12 11.47 4.79
C LYS A 76 -12.71 12.07 3.44
N GLU A 77 -11.54 12.70 3.35
CA GLU A 77 -10.99 13.20 2.09
C GLU A 77 -10.61 12.05 1.16
N LEU A 78 -9.93 11.01 1.68
CA LEU A 78 -9.55 9.83 0.92
C LEU A 78 -10.77 9.09 0.35
N GLU A 79 -11.86 8.99 1.12
CA GLU A 79 -13.12 8.37 0.69
C GLU A 79 -13.75 9.09 -0.51
N LYS A 80 -13.62 10.43 -0.59
CA LYS A 80 -14.06 11.23 -1.74
C LYS A 80 -13.14 11.09 -2.96
N GLY A 81 -11.95 10.54 -2.76
CA GLY A 81 -10.90 10.39 -3.77
C GLY A 81 -9.86 11.51 -3.72
N VAL A 82 -8.59 11.13 -3.70
CA VAL A 82 -7.44 12.03 -3.80
C VAL A 82 -6.60 11.68 -5.03
N SER A 83 -6.11 12.70 -5.74
CA SER A 83 -5.34 12.50 -6.97
C SER A 83 -3.85 12.64 -6.71
N GLY A 84 -3.12 11.53 -6.83
CA GLY A 84 -1.66 11.53 -6.90
C GLY A 84 -0.92 11.98 -5.64
N VAL A 85 -1.61 12.17 -4.51
CA VAL A 85 -1.00 12.64 -3.25
C VAL A 85 -1.13 11.60 -2.13
N LYS A 86 -0.15 11.60 -1.23
CA LYS A 86 -0.21 10.85 0.02
C LYS A 86 -0.58 11.78 1.17
N LEU A 87 -1.71 11.50 1.83
CA LEU A 87 -2.09 12.17 3.07
C LEU A 87 -1.23 11.65 4.22
N VAL A 88 -0.57 12.54 4.97
CA VAL A 88 0.34 12.17 6.07
C VAL A 88 0.01 12.99 7.32
N ALA A 89 -0.38 12.31 8.40
CA ALA A 89 -0.48 12.90 9.73
C ALA A 89 0.88 12.90 10.42
N LYS A 90 1.20 13.94 11.19
CA LYS A 90 2.42 14.03 12.01
C LYS A 90 2.04 13.96 13.49
N PRO A 91 2.12 12.78 14.14
CA PRO A 91 1.62 12.60 15.51
C PRO A 91 2.14 13.62 16.53
N GLN A 92 3.38 14.10 16.35
CA GLN A 92 4.05 15.07 17.21
C GLN A 92 3.61 16.54 17.02
N GLU A 93 2.71 16.83 16.08
CA GLU A 93 2.23 18.19 15.81
C GLU A 93 1.36 18.74 16.95
N THR A 94 0.59 17.85 17.59
CA THR A 94 -0.27 18.13 18.74
C THR A 94 0.17 17.21 19.88
N ALA A 95 1.09 17.72 20.72
CA ALA A 95 1.62 17.03 21.89
C ALA A 95 0.60 16.93 23.02
#